data_AF-A0A3M2BG61-F1
#
_entry.id   AF-A0A3M2BG61-F1
#
_cell.length_a   1.000
_cell.length_b   1.000
_cell.length_c   1.000
_cell.angle_alpha   90.00
_cell.angle_beta   90.00
_cell.angle_gamma   90.00
#
_symmetry.space_group_name_H-M   'P 1'
#
loop_
_entity.id
_entity.type
_entity.pdbx_description
1 polymer ?
#
loop_
_entity_poly.entity_id
_entity_poly.type
_entity_poly.pdbx_seq_one_letter_code
_entity_poly.pdbx_strand_id
1 'polypeptide(L)'
;EGARDTVLSAQPWIMVEMHSPPELPMVENARLVLEWCQRIGYRAWYMKEAVAMDRPEMIAHRGKCHLLLLPAGASYPAELAAIPQRAPLPND
;
A
#
# COMPACT_ATOMS: atom_id res chain seq x y z
N GLU A 1 -17.85 -2.90 -11.09
CA GLU A 1 -17.67 -1.43 -11.20
C GLU A 1 -17.87 -0.69 -9.87
N GLY A 2 -18.88 -1.00 -9.05
CA GLY A 2 -19.18 -0.25 -7.81
C GLY A 2 -18.04 -0.04 -6.79
N ALA A 3 -17.08 -0.95 -6.65
CA ALA A 3 -15.91 -0.73 -5.79
C ALA A 3 -15.05 0.44 -6.27
N ARG A 4 -14.87 0.57 -7.60
CA ARG A 4 -14.16 1.71 -8.21
C ARG A 4 -14.90 3.00 -7.92
N ASP A 5 -16.22 3.02 -8.09
CA ASP A 5 -17.03 4.23 -7.90
C ASP A 5 -17.03 4.69 -6.43
N THR A 6 -17.04 3.72 -5.51
CA THR A 6 -16.90 3.99 -4.07
C THR A 6 -15.54 4.63 -3.76
N VAL A 7 -14.46 4.09 -4.34
CA VAL A 7 -13.10 4.64 -4.12
C VAL A 7 -12.97 6.05 -4.71
N LEU A 8 -13.55 6.30 -5.88
CA LEU A 8 -13.51 7.61 -6.52
C LEU A 8 -14.33 8.68 -5.78
N SER A 9 -15.48 8.30 -5.21
CA SER A 9 -16.38 9.23 -4.51
C SER A 9 -15.98 9.49 -3.07
N ALA A 10 -15.64 8.45 -2.31
CA ALA A 10 -15.34 8.56 -0.88
C ALA A 10 -13.86 8.83 -0.58
N GLN A 11 -12.98 8.61 -1.56
CA GLN A 11 -11.53 8.75 -1.41
C GLN A 11 -10.94 8.09 -0.14
N PRO A 12 -11.28 6.82 0.17
CA PRO A 12 -10.87 6.19 1.42
C PRO A 12 -9.36 5.93 1.47
N TRP A 13 -8.85 5.69 2.68
CA TRP A 13 -7.55 5.04 2.84
C TRP A 13 -7.73 3.53 2.70
N ILE A 14 -6.83 2.89 1.97
CA ILE A 14 -6.96 1.46 1.66
C ILE A 14 -5.69 0.75 2.14
N MET A 15 -5.84 -0.17 3.09
CA MET A 15 -4.76 -1.05 3.50
C MET A 15 -4.81 -2.33 2.66
N VAL A 16 -3.68 -2.71 2.08
CA VAL A 16 -3.54 -3.92 1.25
C VAL A 16 -2.50 -4.83 1.88
N GLU A 17 -2.88 -6.06 2.20
CA GLU A 17 -1.93 -7.14 2.49
C GLU A 17 -1.57 -7.86 1.19
N MET A 18 -0.27 -7.93 0.90
CA MET A 18 0.26 -8.56 -0.29
C MET A 18 1.05 -9.82 0.04
N HIS A 19 0.86 -10.85 -0.78
CA HIS A 19 1.62 -12.09 -0.77
C HIS A 19 2.30 -12.31 -2.13
N SER A 20 3.40 -13.06 -2.14
CA SER A 20 4.14 -13.47 -3.35
C SER A 20 4.05 -14.98 -3.57
N PRO A 21 2.89 -15.52 -3.94
CA PRO A 21 2.80 -16.92 -4.34
C PRO A 21 3.57 -17.15 -5.67
N PRO A 22 3.96 -18.40 -6.00
CA PRO A 22 4.77 -18.68 -7.20
C PRO A 22 4.17 -18.16 -8.51
N GLU A 23 2.84 -18.15 -8.63
CA GLU A 23 2.08 -17.68 -9.80
C GLU A 23 1.98 -16.15 -9.90
N LEU A 24 2.25 -15.42 -8.81
CA LEU A 24 2.21 -13.95 -8.77
C LEU A 24 3.39 -13.42 -7.95
N PRO A 25 4.58 -13.31 -8.57
CA PRO A 25 5.75 -12.76 -7.91
C PRO A 25 5.50 -11.34 -7.37
N MET A 26 6.14 -10.98 -6.26
CA MET A 26 5.92 -9.68 -5.60
C MET A 26 6.14 -8.48 -6.53
N VAL A 27 7.11 -8.55 -7.44
CA VAL A 27 7.36 -7.50 -8.43
C VAL A 27 6.16 -7.29 -9.36
N GLU A 28 5.51 -8.37 -9.79
CA GLU A 28 4.34 -8.30 -10.65
C GLU A 28 3.11 -7.83 -9.87
N ASN A 29 2.94 -8.31 -8.64
CA ASN A 29 1.89 -7.84 -7.74
C ASN A 29 2.02 -6.33 -7.47
N ALA A 30 3.25 -5.85 -7.23
CA ALA A 30 3.54 -4.44 -7.03
C ALA A 30 3.24 -3.59 -8.27
N ARG A 31 3.60 -4.09 -9.47
CA ARG A 31 3.26 -3.44 -10.75
C ARG A 31 1.76 -3.24 -10.89
N LEU A 32 0.96 -4.27 -10.63
CA LEU A 32 -0.51 -4.20 -10.71
C LEU A 32 -1.09 -3.17 -9.74
N VAL A 33 -0.57 -3.09 -8.52
CA VAL A 33 -1.01 -2.08 -7.53
C VAL A 33 -0.66 -0.66 -8.00
N LEU A 34 0.57 -0.44 -8.48
CA LEU A 34 1.02 0.87 -8.97
C LEU A 34 0.19 1.34 -10.18
N GLU A 35 -0.09 0.45 -11.12
CA GLU A 35 -0.94 0.74 -12.28
C GLU A 35 -2.37 1.07 -11.87
N TRP A 36 -2.91 0.34 -10.90
CA TRP A 36 -4.23 0.66 -10.36
C TRP A 36 -4.22 2.05 -9.71
N CYS A 37 -3.24 2.34 -8.85
CA CYS A 37 -3.09 3.63 -8.20
C CYS A 37 -3.02 4.78 -9.22
N GLN A 38 -2.22 4.62 -10.28
CA GLN A 38 -2.11 5.61 -11.36
C GLN A 38 -3.46 5.86 -12.04
N ARG A 39 -4.24 4.81 -12.32
CA ARG A 39 -5.53 4.91 -13.01
C ARG A 39 -6.61 5.60 -12.18
N ILE A 40 -6.53 5.53 -10.85
CA ILE A 40 -7.58 6.06 -9.96
C ILE A 40 -7.16 7.30 -9.17
N GLY A 41 -5.94 7.80 -9.37
CA GLY A 41 -5.44 9.01 -8.70
C GLY A 41 -5.00 8.75 -7.25
N TYR A 42 -4.34 7.62 -7.00
CA TYR A 42 -3.81 7.23 -5.69
C TYR A 42 -2.29 7.08 -5.73
N ARG A 43 -1.68 7.03 -4.54
CA ARG A 43 -0.27 6.69 -4.32
C ARG A 43 -0.17 5.50 -3.36
N ALA A 44 0.71 4.56 -3.67
CA ALA A 44 1.02 3.45 -2.81
C ALA A 44 2.19 3.79 -1.88
N TRP A 45 2.07 3.42 -0.60
CA TRP A 45 3.09 3.61 0.41
C TRP A 45 3.47 2.27 1.04
N TYR A 46 4.76 1.96 1.07
CA TYR A 46 5.26 0.80 1.78
C TYR A 46 5.30 1.09 3.28
N MET A 47 4.37 0.49 4.03
CA MET A 47 4.14 0.87 5.43
C MET A 47 5.32 0.59 6.35
N LYS A 48 6.15 -0.43 6.06
CA LYS A 48 7.31 -0.77 6.92
C LYS A 48 8.33 0.37 6.96
N GLU A 49 8.50 1.07 5.84
CA GLU A 49 9.54 2.10 5.66
C GLU A 49 8.94 3.51 5.56
N ALA A 50 7.60 3.63 5.58
CA ALA A 50 6.87 4.88 5.39
C ALA A 50 7.30 5.64 4.11
N VAL A 51 7.64 4.91 3.04
CA VAL A 51 8.08 5.48 1.76
C VAL A 51 7.04 5.30 0.68
N ALA A 52 6.88 6.32 -0.17
CA ALA A 52 6.08 6.21 -1.37
C ALA A 52 6.76 5.27 -2.36
N MET A 53 5.97 4.41 -2.99
CA MET A 53 6.46 3.52 -4.04
C MET A 53 6.32 4.19 -5.40
N ASP A 54 7.41 4.26 -6.14
CA ASP A 54 7.45 4.72 -7.54
C ASP A 54 7.83 3.60 -8.52
N ARG A 55 8.36 2.48 -8.02
CA ARG A 55 8.79 1.35 -8.83
C ARG A 55 8.54 0.00 -8.13
N PRO A 56 8.15 -1.05 -8.85
CA PRO A 56 7.84 -2.37 -8.27
C PRO A 56 8.99 -3.02 -7.49
N GLU A 57 10.23 -2.73 -7.88
CA GLU A 57 11.45 -3.38 -7.36
C GLU A 57 11.68 -3.09 -5.87
N MET A 58 11.10 -2.01 -5.34
CA MET A 58 11.22 -1.62 -3.93
C MET A 58 10.78 -2.75 -2.99
N ILE A 59 9.79 -3.55 -3.39
CA ILE A 59 9.27 -4.66 -2.58
C ILE A 59 9.47 -6.03 -3.22
N ALA A 60 10.11 -6.15 -4.38
CA ALA A 60 10.26 -7.40 -5.13
C ALA A 60 10.87 -8.56 -4.33
N HIS A 61 11.73 -8.25 -3.36
CA HIS A 61 12.41 -9.24 -2.49
C HIS A 61 11.52 -9.75 -1.33
N ARG A 62 10.30 -9.23 -1.17
CA ARG A 62 9.42 -9.55 -0.05
C ARG A 62 8.53 -10.74 -0.37
N GLY A 63 8.43 -11.70 0.55
CA GLY A 63 7.40 -12.76 0.48
C GLY A 63 5.99 -12.27 0.88
N LYS A 64 5.93 -11.28 1.77
CA LYS A 64 4.71 -10.55 2.14
C LYS A 64 4.98 -9.13 2.62
N CYS A 65 4.03 -8.23 2.43
CA CYS A 65 4.10 -6.85 2.92
C CYS A 65 2.72 -6.19 3.06
N HIS A 66 2.68 -5.02 3.67
CA HIS A 66 1.49 -4.17 3.74
C HIS A 66 1.75 -2.87 3.01
N LEU A 67 0.78 -2.46 2.20
CA LEU A 67 0.75 -1.17 1.55
C LEU A 67 -0.40 -0.34 2.12
N LEU A 68 -0.19 0.97 2.19
CA LEU A 68 -1.24 1.95 2.40
C LEU A 68 -1.42 2.74 1.12
N LEU A 69 -2.61 2.65 0.52
CA LEU A 69 -2.97 3.42 -0.66
C LEU A 69 -3.74 4.65 -0.22
N LEU A 70 -3.26 5.82 -0.63
CA LEU A 70 -3.82 7.12 -0.27
C LEU A 70 -4.16 7.91 -1.53
N PRO A 71 -5.21 8.77 -1.50
CA PRO A 71 -5.45 9.71 -2.58
C PRO A 71 -4.19 10.51 -2.91
N ALA A 72 -3.96 10.82 -4.19
CA ALA A 72 -2.69 11.39 -4.62
C ALA A 72 -2.33 12.74 -3.98
N GLY A 73 -3.25 13.47 -3.34
CA GLY A 73 -2.94 14.69 -2.57
C GLY A 73 -2.58 14.44 -1.09
N ALA A 74 -2.82 13.24 -0.57
CA ALA A 74 -2.61 12.93 0.84
C ALA A 74 -1.14 12.58 1.14
N SER A 75 -0.72 12.92 2.36
CA SER A 75 0.58 12.55 2.91
C SER A 75 0.47 11.28 3.75
N TYR A 76 1.56 10.53 3.87
CA TYR A 76 1.62 9.40 4.79
C TYR A 76 1.42 9.88 6.24
N PRO A 77 0.60 9.20 7.06
CA PRO A 77 0.35 9.62 8.44
C PRO A 77 1.60 9.46 9.30
N ALA A 78 2.03 10.53 9.98
CA ALA A 78 3.24 10.53 10.78
C ALA A 78 3.13 9.56 11.97
N GLU A 79 1.93 9.38 12.50
CA GLU A 79 1.62 8.47 13.60
C GLU A 79 1.89 7.02 13.22
N LEU A 80 1.58 6.63 11.97
CA LEU A 80 1.85 5.27 11.49
C LEU A 80 3.34 5.04 11.27
N ALA A 81 4.09 6.07 10.84
CA ALA A 81 5.53 5.98 10.67
C ALA A 81 6.27 5.78 12.00
N ALA A 82 5.67 6.22 13.10
CA ALA A 82 6.23 6.08 14.44
C ALA A 82 6.04 4.67 15.04
N ILE A 83 5.21 3.79 14.44
CA ILE A 83 4.92 2.45 14.97
C ILE A 83 6.00 1.47 14.48
N PRO A 84 6.86 0.95 15.37
CA PRO A 84 7.86 -0.04 14.97
C PRO A 84 7.22 -1.34 14.51
N GLN A 85 7.90 -2.06 13.61
CA GLN A 85 7.46 -3.40 13.25
C GLN A 85 7.46 -4.30 14.50
N ARG A 86 6.36 -5.02 14.73
CA ARG A 86 6.14 -5.88 15.92
C ARG A 86 6.05 -5.09 17.23
N ALA A 87 5.68 -3.81 17.17
CA ALA A 87 5.30 -3.07 18.37
C ALA A 87 4.28 -3.87 19.19
N PRO A 88 4.42 -3.91 20.52
CA PRO A 88 3.39 -4.50 21.37
C PRO A 88 2.08 -3.75 21.19
N LEU A 89 0.96 -4.43 21.37
CA LEU A 89 -0.31 -3.75 21.50
C LEU A 89 -0.25 -2.82 22.71
N PRO A 90 -0.90 -1.64 22.65
CA PRO A 90 -1.11 -0.83 23.84
C PRO A 90 -1.71 -1.70 24.95
N ASN A 91 -1.24 -1.54 26.18
CA ASN A 91 -1.92 -2.11 27.33
C ASN A 91 -3.15 -1.23 27.61
N ASP A 92 -4.33 -1.84 27.65
CA ASP A 92 -5.60 -1.18 28.02
C ASP A 92 -5.59 -0.68 29.47
#